data_AF-A0A8S2ZR25-F1
#
_entry.id   AF-A0A8S2ZR25-F1
#
_cell.length_a   1.000
_cell.length_b   1.000
_cell.length_c   1.000
_cell.angle_alpha   90.00
_cell.angle_beta   90.00
_cell.angle_gamma   90.00
#
_symmetry.space_group_name_H-M   'P 1'
#
loop_
_entity.id
_entity.type
_entity.pdbx_description
1 polymer ?
#
loop_
_entity_poly.entity_id
_entity_poly.type
_entity_poly.pdbx_seq_one_letter_code
_entity_poly.pdbx_strand_id
1 'polypeptide(L)'
;LQENTDYEIIVDINGNKVLIRCQCGATSTLGRKENTYLLSNYLRHLTNQSPCIIVQKKLKNADEIAADNLASSFDTTDVSADKTLIMSDTPSNINLTEQVLSFRNELFYDLVKQQCGTIALELMQVQDISSVDCLLEIGDIFSFLELDSDELISIKRKSGIFLNDGRFVLKKGLKAKVENFINTLHGLNQQYLKSSMRHNSNDSNSSNDLIIPEYLLKKFPFIQTLIVYSNLIMKSKYDFTFLNIILNNMFRNLSTEERGFRYEDVVRQFATSLYILGGRTAYEFIRLNIPAFLPTVRIIQSFITASDNHLTEGLFNYERASNYFNSIQSTIGFIAEDTTAVVSKVTYDTTSNKFIGFALPLDDNGFPIANSYSTESFSCLEEWYSNVPRAKSLNAYLIQPLSSAANNTSPFLLSAYGTDNKFESSDVISRWHHIHQKFKAKDICILGFSTDCDSRYLHAMRASLGFFSTFAYVDHPDLLSIDLPRTWSWFFMQHEQLYICFQDPVHICTKLRNRILSETTHLLLGDQLINIEPLIYMISNYSKLDHALVRSDINPKDRQNYSSAAKISSNNVVALLEKIPNSLGINIYLQVCKRSMA
;
A
#
# COMPACT_ATOMS: atom_id res chain seq x y z
N LEU A 1 -2.92 39.60 -8.19
CA LEU A 1 -1.45 39.82 -8.18
C LEU A 1 -1.24 41.31 -8.04
N GLN A 2 -0.61 41.78 -6.97
CA GLN A 2 -0.10 43.16 -6.93
C GLN A 2 1.15 43.24 -7.82
N GLU A 3 1.39 44.39 -8.43
CA GLU A 3 2.58 44.65 -9.23
C GLU A 3 3.79 44.75 -8.29
N ASN A 4 4.52 43.65 -8.16
CA ASN A 4 5.75 43.59 -7.38
C ASN A 4 6.92 43.95 -8.30
N THR A 5 7.64 45.02 -7.98
CA THR A 5 8.53 45.71 -8.94
C THR A 5 9.69 44.87 -9.48
N ASP A 6 10.08 43.80 -8.77
CA ASP A 6 11.38 43.17 -8.97
C ASP A 6 11.37 42.01 -10.00
N TYR A 7 10.20 41.58 -10.53
CA TYR A 7 10.11 40.48 -11.51
C TYR A 7 8.85 40.47 -12.38
N GLU A 8 8.96 39.87 -13.57
CA GLU A 8 7.86 39.59 -14.51
C GLU A 8 7.55 38.07 -14.50
N ILE A 9 6.28 37.70 -14.37
CA ILE A 9 5.82 36.31 -14.52
C ILE A 9 5.35 36.10 -15.96
N ILE A 10 6.00 35.18 -16.67
CA ILE A 10 5.66 34.82 -18.05
C ILE A 10 5.11 33.40 -18.06
N VAL A 11 3.83 33.28 -18.38
CA VAL A 11 3.14 32.00 -18.54
C VAL A 11 3.14 31.64 -20.03
N ASP A 12 3.75 30.51 -20.39
CA ASP A 12 3.60 29.94 -21.73
C ASP A 12 2.11 29.60 -21.95
N ILE A 13 1.56 30.03 -23.09
CA ILE A 13 0.16 29.84 -23.47
C ILE A 13 -0.23 28.35 -23.46
N ASN A 14 0.73 27.44 -23.64
CA ASN A 14 0.54 25.99 -23.55
C ASN A 14 0.60 25.42 -22.11
N GLY A 15 0.67 26.26 -21.06
CA GLY A 15 0.43 25.91 -19.65
C GLY A 15 1.46 24.99 -18.97
N ASN A 16 2.42 24.43 -19.71
CA ASN A 16 3.38 23.45 -19.20
C ASN A 16 4.67 24.05 -18.65
N LYS A 17 4.94 25.35 -18.89
CA LYS A 17 6.07 26.09 -18.32
C LYS A 17 5.61 27.44 -17.78
N VAL A 18 6.00 27.74 -16.54
CA VAL A 18 5.98 29.11 -15.99
C VAL A 18 7.42 29.56 -15.83
N LEU A 19 7.72 30.70 -16.43
CA LEU A 19 9.00 31.37 -16.37
C LEU A 19 8.84 32.58 -15.44
N ILE A 20 9.76 32.75 -14.48
CA ILE A 20 9.98 34.07 -13.89
C ILE A 20 11.13 34.70 -14.66
N ARG A 21 10.87 35.86 -15.28
CA ARG A 21 11.92 36.74 -15.81
C ARG A 21 12.25 37.75 -14.69
N CYS A 22 13.46 37.67 -14.18
CA CYS A 22 14.01 38.73 -13.34
C CYS A 22 14.38 39.94 -14.22
N GLN A 23 14.32 41.18 -13.73
CA GLN A 23 14.69 42.36 -14.55
C GLN A 23 16.14 42.33 -15.08
N CYS A 24 16.99 41.45 -14.55
CA CYS A 24 18.31 41.15 -15.12
C CYS A 24 18.28 40.38 -16.45
N GLY A 25 17.11 40.12 -17.03
CA GLY A 25 16.91 39.32 -18.25
C GLY A 25 16.96 37.81 -18.04
N ALA A 26 17.51 37.34 -16.91
CA ALA A 26 17.56 35.91 -16.58
C ALA A 26 16.16 35.35 -16.39
N THR A 27 15.87 34.26 -17.11
CA THR A 27 14.62 33.51 -17.02
C THR A 27 14.84 32.21 -16.25
N SER A 28 14.09 32.01 -15.17
CA SER A 28 14.08 30.76 -14.40
C SER A 28 12.81 29.98 -14.71
N THR A 29 12.95 28.77 -15.25
CA THR A 29 11.83 27.82 -15.33
C THR A 29 11.52 27.31 -13.92
N LEU A 30 10.29 27.53 -13.47
CA LEU A 30 9.83 27.00 -12.18
C LEU A 30 9.46 25.52 -12.32
N GLY A 31 10.13 24.65 -11.55
CA GLY A 31 9.77 23.24 -11.51
C GLY A 31 8.40 23.05 -10.86
N ARG A 32 7.47 22.38 -11.53
CA ARG A 32 6.12 22.13 -11.00
C ARG A 32 6.09 20.86 -10.14
N LYS A 33 5.69 20.96 -8.88
CA LYS A 33 5.42 19.82 -7.98
C LYS A 33 4.03 19.97 -7.36
N GLU A 34 3.18 18.95 -7.50
CA GLU A 34 1.84 18.90 -6.89
C GLU A 34 1.03 20.22 -7.03
N ASN A 35 0.89 20.71 -8.27
CA ASN A 35 0.25 21.99 -8.63
C ASN A 35 0.87 23.28 -8.07
N THR A 36 1.89 23.19 -7.21
CA THR A 36 2.73 24.33 -6.83
C THR A 36 3.92 24.50 -7.79
N TYR A 37 4.39 25.74 -7.92
CA TYR A 37 5.63 26.05 -8.63
C TYR A 37 6.76 26.25 -7.63
N LEU A 38 7.82 25.43 -7.74
CA LEU A 38 8.97 25.47 -6.86
C LEU A 38 9.81 26.72 -7.15
N LEU A 39 9.61 27.74 -6.32
CA LEU A 39 10.44 28.94 -6.29
C LEU A 39 11.91 28.66 -5.91
N SER A 40 12.31 27.43 -5.55
CA SER A 40 13.68 27.08 -5.15
C SER A 40 14.74 27.49 -6.19
N ASN A 41 14.43 27.43 -7.48
CA ASN A 41 15.34 27.86 -8.54
C ASN A 41 15.48 29.40 -8.58
N TYR A 42 14.38 30.12 -8.39
CA TYR A 42 14.36 31.58 -8.33
C TYR A 42 14.93 32.11 -7.00
N LEU A 43 14.70 31.42 -5.89
CA LEU A 43 15.31 31.74 -4.59
C LEU A 43 16.82 31.53 -4.65
N ARG A 44 17.30 30.44 -5.27
CA ARG A 44 18.73 30.26 -5.57
C ARG A 44 19.26 31.40 -6.44
N HIS A 45 18.46 31.87 -7.41
CA HIS A 45 18.79 33.03 -8.23
C HIS A 45 18.82 34.37 -7.45
N LEU A 46 18.11 34.49 -6.33
CA LEU A 46 18.12 35.68 -5.46
C LEU A 46 19.17 35.63 -4.32
N THR A 47 19.58 34.44 -3.88
CA THR A 47 20.63 34.26 -2.86
C THR A 47 22.05 34.44 -3.42
N ASN A 48 23.04 34.62 -2.54
CA ASN A 48 24.46 34.95 -2.80
C ASN A 48 25.28 33.94 -3.66
N GLN A 49 24.64 33.05 -4.41
CA GLN A 49 25.27 32.04 -5.28
C GLN A 49 24.82 32.18 -6.75
N SER A 50 24.47 33.40 -7.19
CA SER A 50 23.77 33.65 -8.46
C SER A 50 24.26 34.91 -9.21
N PRO A 51 24.32 34.87 -10.56
CA PRO A 51 24.65 36.02 -11.41
C PRO A 51 23.48 37.00 -11.62
N CYS A 52 22.61 37.23 -10.63
CA CYS A 52 21.45 38.10 -10.78
C CYS A 52 21.84 39.59 -10.76
N ILE A 53 21.66 40.33 -11.87
CA ILE A 53 22.03 41.75 -11.96
C ILE A 53 21.26 42.64 -10.96
N ILE A 54 20.06 42.27 -10.47
CA ILE A 54 19.38 43.06 -9.42
C ILE A 54 20.08 42.91 -8.07
N VAL A 55 20.37 41.66 -7.66
CA VAL A 55 21.08 41.36 -6.42
C VAL A 55 22.51 41.90 -6.50
N GLN A 56 23.17 41.73 -7.65
CA GLN A 56 24.46 42.34 -7.91
C GLN A 56 24.40 43.87 -7.96
N LYS A 57 23.33 44.55 -8.39
CA LYS A 57 23.22 46.02 -8.22
C LYS A 57 23.11 46.43 -6.76
N LYS A 58 22.40 45.65 -5.93
CA LYS A 58 22.33 45.86 -4.47
C LYS A 58 23.66 45.57 -3.74
N LEU A 59 24.62 44.88 -4.39
CA LEU A 59 25.96 44.57 -3.85
C LEU A 59 27.12 45.32 -4.54
N LYS A 60 27.00 45.70 -5.82
CA LYS A 60 28.02 46.47 -6.58
C LYS A 60 27.97 47.97 -6.33
N ASN A 61 26.98 48.47 -5.58
CA ASN A 61 27.11 49.73 -4.86
C ASN A 61 28.13 49.65 -3.68
N ALA A 62 28.64 48.46 -3.36
CA ALA A 62 29.78 48.25 -2.46
C ALA A 62 31.05 47.79 -3.21
N ASP A 63 30.90 46.98 -4.26
CA ASP A 63 32.01 46.45 -5.08
C ASP A 63 31.92 46.83 -6.58
N GLU A 64 32.20 48.09 -6.92
CA GLU A 64 32.53 48.50 -8.29
C GLU A 64 33.98 48.14 -8.63
N ILE A 65 34.22 46.98 -9.28
CA ILE A 65 35.45 46.65 -10.03
C ILE A 65 35.20 45.45 -10.99
N ALA A 66 35.98 45.35 -12.07
CA ALA A 66 36.14 44.21 -13.00
C ALA A 66 34.92 43.73 -13.85
N ALA A 67 34.71 44.41 -14.99
CA ALA A 67 34.82 43.94 -16.40
C ALA A 67 34.22 42.60 -16.93
N ASP A 68 33.43 42.72 -18.02
CA ASP A 68 33.50 42.07 -19.36
C ASP A 68 33.45 40.52 -19.56
N ASN A 69 32.48 39.92 -20.31
CA ASN A 69 32.24 39.82 -21.80
C ASN A 69 32.92 38.56 -22.45
N LEU A 70 32.39 37.78 -23.43
CA LEU A 70 31.09 37.74 -24.17
C LEU A 70 30.79 36.34 -24.85
N ALA A 71 29.51 35.94 -24.95
CA ALA A 71 28.74 35.18 -26.00
C ALA A 71 29.17 33.89 -26.79
N SER A 72 28.15 33.02 -27.05
CA SER A 72 27.79 32.29 -28.33
C SER A 72 28.57 31.03 -28.84
N SER A 73 28.04 30.05 -29.62
CA SER A 73 26.66 29.53 -29.96
C SER A 73 26.64 28.36 -31.01
N PHE A 74 25.56 27.55 -31.11
CA PHE A 74 25.12 26.62 -32.23
C PHE A 74 25.99 25.36 -32.56
N ASP A 75 25.66 24.50 -33.56
CA ASP A 75 24.65 23.40 -33.74
C ASP A 75 25.02 22.57 -35.04
N THR A 76 24.39 21.53 -35.66
CA THR A 76 23.12 20.74 -35.60
C THR A 76 23.22 19.38 -36.40
N THR A 77 22.23 18.45 -36.28
CA THR A 77 21.80 17.34 -37.23
C THR A 77 22.73 16.15 -37.64
N ASP A 78 22.33 15.01 -38.27
CA ASP A 78 21.20 14.01 -38.17
C ASP A 78 21.37 12.87 -39.29
N VAL A 79 20.47 11.85 -39.39
CA VAL A 79 20.06 11.02 -40.60
C VAL A 79 20.55 9.54 -40.84
N SER A 80 19.63 8.54 -40.64
CA SER A 80 19.26 7.27 -41.41
C SER A 80 20.29 6.20 -41.94
N ALA A 81 19.99 4.94 -42.38
CA ALA A 81 18.94 3.89 -42.17
C ALA A 81 19.20 2.55 -43.00
N ASP A 82 18.30 1.53 -42.90
CA ASP A 82 17.87 0.48 -43.91
C ASP A 82 17.97 -1.08 -43.60
N LYS A 83 17.41 -1.98 -44.46
CA LYS A 83 16.98 -3.41 -44.22
C LYS A 83 17.22 -4.45 -45.37
N THR A 84 17.07 -5.78 -45.12
CA THR A 84 16.79 -6.86 -46.15
C THR A 84 16.21 -8.20 -45.56
N LEU A 85 15.78 -9.20 -46.39
CA LEU A 85 14.97 -10.41 -46.02
C LEU A 85 15.00 -11.58 -47.08
N ILE A 86 14.96 -12.90 -46.73
CA ILE A 86 14.93 -14.13 -47.64
C ILE A 86 14.09 -15.33 -47.06
N MET A 87 13.69 -16.37 -47.87
CA MET A 87 12.85 -17.58 -47.54
C MET A 87 13.40 -18.95 -48.09
N SER A 88 12.87 -20.12 -47.63
CA SER A 88 12.81 -21.44 -48.36
C SER A 88 11.96 -22.55 -47.64
N ASP A 89 11.61 -23.68 -48.31
CA ASP A 89 10.61 -24.72 -47.91
C ASP A 89 11.15 -26.19 -47.80
N THR A 90 10.42 -27.10 -47.12
CA THR A 90 10.59 -28.60 -47.16
C THR A 90 9.25 -29.39 -46.97
N PRO A 91 9.17 -30.72 -47.26
CA PRO A 91 7.90 -31.37 -47.64
C PRO A 91 7.32 -32.50 -46.72
N SER A 92 6.11 -32.94 -47.10
CA SER A 92 5.34 -34.13 -46.69
C SER A 92 4.72 -34.12 -45.28
N ASN A 93 3.40 -34.29 -45.21
CA ASN A 93 2.63 -34.12 -43.98
C ASN A 93 1.54 -35.19 -43.81
N ILE A 94 1.28 -35.61 -42.56
CA ILE A 94 0.17 -36.49 -42.22
C ILE A 94 -1.06 -35.63 -41.97
N ASN A 95 -2.22 -36.01 -42.53
CA ASN A 95 -3.41 -35.16 -42.56
C ASN A 95 -4.16 -35.15 -41.21
N LEU A 96 -3.63 -34.38 -40.25
CA LEU A 96 -4.23 -34.14 -38.94
C LEU A 96 -5.49 -33.27 -39.07
N THR A 97 -6.57 -33.62 -38.37
CA THR A 97 -7.84 -32.88 -38.37
C THR A 97 -7.89 -31.80 -37.28
N GLU A 98 -8.67 -30.72 -37.46
CA GLU A 98 -8.79 -29.61 -36.49
C GLU A 98 -9.08 -30.05 -35.03
N GLN A 99 -9.76 -31.20 -34.84
CA GLN A 99 -10.02 -31.79 -33.52
C GLN A 99 -8.76 -31.96 -32.65
N VAL A 100 -7.56 -32.17 -33.23
CA VAL A 100 -6.34 -32.40 -32.46
C VAL A 100 -5.94 -31.20 -31.58
N LEU A 101 -6.34 -29.97 -31.96
CA LEU A 101 -6.06 -28.77 -31.18
C LEU A 101 -6.71 -28.83 -29.77
N SER A 102 -7.83 -29.57 -29.66
CA SER A 102 -8.52 -29.78 -28.38
C SER A 102 -7.87 -30.86 -27.48
N PHE A 103 -6.87 -31.59 -27.96
CA PHE A 103 -6.33 -32.75 -27.23
C PHE A 103 -5.55 -32.34 -25.97
N ARG A 104 -5.73 -33.15 -24.92
CA ARG A 104 -5.15 -33.00 -23.57
C ARG A 104 -4.77 -34.37 -23.02
N ASN A 105 -3.81 -34.41 -22.11
CA ASN A 105 -3.37 -35.60 -21.36
C ASN A 105 -3.13 -36.80 -22.30
N GLU A 106 -3.68 -37.98 -22.01
CA GLU A 106 -3.52 -39.21 -22.81
C GLU A 106 -3.75 -39.02 -24.32
N LEU A 107 -4.77 -38.24 -24.74
CA LEU A 107 -5.03 -37.99 -26.16
C LEU A 107 -3.92 -37.19 -26.83
N PHE A 108 -3.33 -36.23 -26.11
CA PHE A 108 -2.16 -35.49 -26.57
C PHE A 108 -0.91 -36.40 -26.58
N TYR A 109 -0.73 -37.23 -25.55
CA TYR A 109 0.40 -38.13 -25.42
C TYR A 109 0.43 -39.23 -26.48
N ASP A 110 -0.70 -39.86 -26.79
CA ASP A 110 -0.78 -40.82 -27.91
C ASP A 110 -0.58 -40.14 -29.27
N LEU A 111 -1.04 -38.89 -29.45
CA LEU A 111 -0.75 -38.11 -30.67
C LEU A 111 0.76 -37.83 -30.83
N VAL A 112 1.44 -37.34 -29.79
CA VAL A 112 2.90 -37.09 -29.81
C VAL A 112 3.66 -38.40 -30.06
N LYS A 113 3.25 -39.49 -29.41
CA LYS A 113 3.83 -40.83 -29.57
C LYS A 113 3.63 -41.40 -30.97
N GLN A 114 2.49 -41.12 -31.63
CA GLN A 114 2.21 -41.52 -33.00
C GLN A 114 3.02 -40.72 -34.03
N GLN A 115 3.07 -39.39 -33.89
CA GLN A 115 3.68 -38.50 -34.90
C GLN A 115 5.21 -38.38 -34.73
N CYS A 116 5.68 -38.25 -33.48
CA CYS A 116 7.08 -37.98 -33.15
C CYS A 116 7.82 -39.19 -32.56
N GLY A 117 7.10 -40.13 -31.95
CA GLY A 117 7.65 -41.34 -31.32
C GLY A 117 7.80 -41.24 -29.80
N THR A 118 8.08 -42.37 -29.15
CA THR A 118 8.14 -42.50 -27.68
C THR A 118 9.15 -41.56 -27.02
N ILE A 119 10.31 -41.31 -27.65
CA ILE A 119 11.33 -40.40 -27.10
C ILE A 119 10.82 -38.95 -27.06
N ALA A 120 9.97 -38.55 -28.02
CA ALA A 120 9.33 -37.23 -27.98
C ALA A 120 8.25 -37.15 -26.91
N LEU A 121 7.47 -38.24 -26.71
CA LEU A 121 6.52 -38.31 -25.59
C LEU A 121 7.21 -38.12 -24.24
N GLU A 122 8.32 -38.84 -23.99
CA GLU A 122 9.08 -38.68 -22.76
C GLU A 122 9.59 -37.24 -22.56
N LEU A 123 10.01 -36.56 -23.64
CA LEU A 123 10.45 -35.16 -23.59
C LEU A 123 9.32 -34.18 -23.23
N MET A 124 8.07 -34.50 -23.60
CA MET A 124 6.89 -33.72 -23.19
C MET A 124 6.55 -33.97 -21.73
N GLN A 125 6.54 -35.25 -21.30
CA GLN A 125 6.19 -35.64 -19.94
C GLN A 125 7.17 -35.10 -18.89
N VAL A 126 8.48 -35.08 -19.18
CA VAL A 126 9.49 -34.50 -18.27
C VAL A 126 9.37 -32.98 -18.14
N GLN A 127 8.70 -32.30 -19.08
CA GLN A 127 8.44 -30.86 -19.06
C GLN A 127 6.99 -30.50 -18.64
N ASP A 128 6.20 -31.49 -18.18
CA ASP A 128 4.75 -31.37 -17.89
C ASP A 128 3.89 -30.80 -19.05
N ILE A 129 4.38 -30.94 -20.28
CA ILE A 129 3.68 -30.51 -21.50
C ILE A 129 2.56 -31.52 -21.73
N SER A 130 1.34 -31.17 -21.36
CA SER A 130 0.16 -32.04 -21.33
C SER A 130 -0.92 -31.67 -22.35
N SER A 131 -0.66 -30.70 -23.23
CA SER A 131 -1.64 -30.20 -24.21
C SER A 131 -1.00 -29.62 -25.47
N VAL A 132 -1.79 -29.57 -26.56
CA VAL A 132 -1.38 -28.87 -27.79
C VAL A 132 -1.13 -27.39 -27.54
N ASP A 133 -1.99 -26.69 -26.79
CA ASP A 133 -1.85 -25.25 -26.57
C ASP A 133 -0.55 -24.94 -25.80
N CYS A 134 -0.25 -25.71 -24.73
CA CYS A 134 1.02 -25.60 -24.01
C CYS A 134 2.24 -25.89 -24.92
N LEU A 135 2.14 -26.86 -25.82
CA LEU A 135 3.21 -27.15 -26.78
C LEU A 135 3.42 -25.99 -27.79
N LEU A 136 2.36 -25.29 -28.18
CA LEU A 136 2.43 -24.16 -29.12
C LEU A 136 2.90 -22.84 -28.47
N GLU A 137 2.96 -22.76 -27.15
CA GLU A 137 3.50 -21.61 -26.40
C GLU A 137 5.02 -21.73 -26.12
N ILE A 138 5.62 -22.92 -26.26
CA ILE A 138 7.02 -23.20 -25.90
C ILE A 138 7.95 -23.06 -27.12
N GLY A 139 8.92 -22.14 -27.04
CA GLY A 139 9.80 -21.77 -28.15
C GLY A 139 10.84 -22.84 -28.57
N ASP A 140 11.63 -23.38 -27.64
CA ASP A 140 12.53 -24.52 -27.91
C ASP A 140 12.43 -25.56 -26.80
N ILE A 141 11.62 -26.59 -27.06
CA ILE A 141 11.38 -27.77 -26.22
C ILE A 141 12.63 -28.62 -25.92
N PHE A 142 13.79 -28.33 -26.55
CA PHE A 142 15.05 -29.04 -26.33
C PHE A 142 16.03 -28.26 -25.45
N SER A 143 15.79 -26.97 -25.19
CA SER A 143 16.67 -26.09 -24.42
C SER A 143 16.99 -26.63 -23.02
N PHE A 144 16.02 -27.25 -22.34
CA PHE A 144 16.22 -27.85 -21.01
C PHE A 144 17.25 -29.00 -21.00
N LEU A 145 17.59 -29.60 -22.15
CA LEU A 145 18.62 -30.64 -22.26
C LEU A 145 20.05 -30.07 -22.10
N GLU A 146 20.23 -28.76 -22.07
CA GLU A 146 21.50 -28.12 -21.73
C GLU A 146 21.76 -28.09 -20.22
N LEU A 147 20.72 -28.20 -19.38
CA LEU A 147 20.83 -28.18 -17.92
C LEU A 147 21.59 -29.40 -17.38
N ASP A 148 22.49 -29.19 -16.42
CA ASP A 148 23.21 -30.28 -15.76
C ASP A 148 22.37 -30.84 -14.58
N SER A 149 21.91 -32.09 -14.73
CA SER A 149 21.03 -32.77 -13.77
C SER A 149 21.05 -34.29 -14.03
N ASP A 150 21.15 -35.07 -12.95
CA ASP A 150 21.16 -36.53 -12.98
C ASP A 150 19.86 -37.11 -13.57
N GLU A 151 18.72 -36.48 -13.29
CA GLU A 151 17.40 -36.89 -13.80
C GLU A 151 17.38 -36.88 -15.33
N LEU A 152 18.04 -35.88 -15.93
CA LEU A 152 18.13 -35.69 -17.37
C LEU A 152 19.12 -36.64 -18.06
N ILE A 153 20.02 -37.32 -17.33
CA ILE A 153 20.98 -38.28 -17.93
C ILE A 153 20.23 -39.40 -18.67
N SER A 154 19.11 -39.86 -18.09
CA SER A 154 18.26 -40.91 -18.66
C SER A 154 17.72 -40.53 -20.04
N ILE A 155 17.16 -39.32 -20.17
CA ILE A 155 16.51 -38.85 -21.38
C ILE A 155 17.50 -38.32 -22.41
N LYS A 156 18.60 -37.68 -21.99
CA LYS A 156 19.72 -37.30 -22.89
C LYS A 156 20.29 -38.54 -23.61
N ARG A 157 20.50 -39.66 -22.90
CA ARG A 157 20.96 -40.92 -23.53
C ARG A 157 19.99 -41.45 -24.60
N LYS A 158 18.68 -41.18 -24.47
CA LYS A 158 17.67 -41.53 -25.48
C LYS A 158 17.62 -40.51 -26.63
N SER A 159 17.58 -39.22 -26.34
CA SER A 159 17.35 -38.14 -27.31
C SER A 159 18.57 -37.73 -28.14
N GLY A 160 19.80 -37.92 -27.61
CA GLY A 160 21.04 -37.49 -28.27
C GLY A 160 22.15 -38.54 -28.26
N ILE A 161 23.36 -38.04 -28.45
CA ILE A 161 24.64 -38.76 -28.46
C ILE A 161 25.61 -37.95 -27.59
N PHE A 162 26.35 -38.61 -26.71
CA PHE A 162 27.47 -38.00 -26.01
C PHE A 162 28.75 -38.22 -26.80
N LEU A 163 29.55 -37.16 -26.98
CA LEU A 163 30.86 -37.21 -27.59
C LEU A 163 31.93 -37.59 -26.55
N ASN A 164 33.10 -38.05 -27.01
CA ASN A 164 34.22 -38.43 -26.15
C ASN A 164 34.80 -37.27 -25.33
N ASP A 165 34.47 -36.02 -25.68
CA ASP A 165 34.81 -34.81 -24.94
C ASP A 165 33.72 -34.38 -23.93
N GLY A 166 32.72 -35.23 -23.69
CA GLY A 166 31.61 -35.00 -22.77
C GLY A 166 30.44 -34.20 -23.36
N ARG A 167 30.59 -33.56 -24.53
CA ARG A 167 29.52 -32.74 -25.11
C ARG A 167 28.34 -33.56 -25.57
N PHE A 168 27.14 -33.03 -25.34
CA PHE A 168 25.88 -33.60 -25.78
C PHE A 168 25.49 -33.08 -27.17
N VAL A 169 25.04 -33.98 -28.06
CA VAL A 169 24.51 -33.64 -29.38
C VAL A 169 23.15 -34.30 -29.58
N LEU A 170 22.09 -33.50 -29.69
CA LEU A 170 20.73 -33.97 -29.96
C LEU A 170 20.65 -34.67 -31.34
N LYS A 171 19.90 -35.78 -31.44
CA LYS A 171 19.69 -36.48 -32.71
C LYS A 171 18.89 -35.58 -33.66
N LYS A 172 19.52 -35.09 -34.75
CA LYS A 172 18.88 -34.18 -35.73
C LYS A 172 17.53 -34.70 -36.26
N GLY A 173 17.41 -36.01 -36.48
CA GLY A 173 16.15 -36.64 -36.91
C GLY A 173 15.05 -36.72 -35.85
N LEU A 174 15.37 -36.51 -34.56
CA LEU A 174 14.37 -36.27 -33.52
C LEU A 174 13.95 -34.79 -33.51
N LYS A 175 14.91 -33.85 -33.55
CA LYS A 175 14.63 -32.40 -33.62
C LYS A 175 13.67 -32.08 -34.77
N ALA A 176 14.04 -32.45 -36.00
CA ALA A 176 13.23 -32.21 -37.19
C ALA A 176 11.83 -32.85 -37.15
N LYS A 177 11.67 -34.01 -36.48
CA LYS A 177 10.35 -34.65 -36.32
C LYS A 177 9.41 -33.83 -35.44
N VAL A 178 9.89 -33.32 -34.31
CA VAL A 178 9.04 -32.54 -33.41
C VAL A 178 8.84 -31.12 -33.93
N GLU A 179 9.84 -30.51 -34.55
CA GLU A 179 9.70 -29.22 -35.26
C GLU A 179 8.63 -29.30 -36.36
N ASN A 180 8.64 -30.34 -37.20
CA ASN A 180 7.63 -30.51 -38.24
C ASN A 180 6.21 -30.72 -37.67
N PHE A 181 6.08 -31.41 -36.54
CA PHE A 181 4.81 -31.60 -35.84
C PHE A 181 4.29 -30.28 -35.25
N ILE A 182 5.13 -29.51 -34.56
CA ILE A 182 4.81 -28.17 -34.03
C ILE A 182 4.39 -27.22 -35.16
N ASN A 183 5.16 -27.18 -36.26
CA ASN A 183 4.85 -26.38 -37.45
C ASN A 183 3.49 -26.76 -38.08
N THR A 184 3.15 -28.05 -38.09
CA THR A 184 1.86 -28.55 -38.60
C THR A 184 0.70 -28.16 -37.69
N LEU A 185 0.88 -28.23 -36.36
CA LEU A 185 -0.10 -27.78 -35.38
C LEU A 185 -0.30 -26.25 -35.43
N HIS A 186 0.76 -25.44 -35.60
CA HIS A 186 0.62 -24.01 -35.89
C HIS A 186 -0.15 -23.77 -37.19
N GLY A 187 0.13 -24.55 -38.24
CA GLY A 187 -0.58 -24.49 -39.52
C GLY A 187 -2.09 -24.74 -39.37
N LEU A 188 -2.48 -25.78 -38.63
CA LEU A 188 -3.87 -26.07 -38.31
C LEU A 188 -4.52 -24.98 -37.44
N ASN A 189 -3.84 -24.50 -36.40
CA ASN A 189 -4.37 -23.43 -35.55
C ASN A 189 -4.62 -22.14 -36.37
N GLN A 190 -3.70 -21.77 -37.26
CA GLN A 190 -3.90 -20.66 -38.20
C GLN A 190 -5.05 -20.87 -39.19
N GLN A 191 -5.34 -22.11 -39.60
CA GLN A 191 -6.48 -22.43 -40.45
C GLN A 191 -7.79 -22.33 -39.66
N TYR A 192 -7.87 -22.97 -38.50
CA TYR A 192 -9.02 -22.93 -37.58
C TYR A 192 -9.40 -21.49 -37.20
N LEU A 193 -8.42 -20.63 -36.88
CA LEU A 193 -8.66 -19.21 -36.60
C LEU A 193 -9.24 -18.46 -37.82
N LYS A 194 -8.77 -18.75 -39.04
CA LYS A 194 -9.31 -18.17 -40.29
C LYS A 194 -10.70 -18.70 -40.63
N SER A 195 -11.00 -19.96 -40.32
CA SER A 195 -12.33 -20.57 -40.45
C SER A 195 -13.32 -19.95 -39.46
N SER A 196 -12.93 -19.82 -38.18
CA SER A 196 -13.75 -19.21 -37.13
C SER A 196 -14.14 -17.76 -37.46
N MET A 197 -13.20 -16.94 -37.96
CA MET A 197 -13.48 -15.56 -38.38
C MET A 197 -14.44 -15.46 -39.58
N ARG A 198 -14.67 -16.55 -40.32
CA ARG A 198 -15.58 -16.57 -41.49
C ARG A 198 -17.00 -17.04 -41.17
N HIS A 199 -17.24 -17.69 -40.03
CA HIS A 199 -18.61 -18.09 -39.64
C HIS A 199 -19.36 -16.99 -38.88
N ASN A 200 -18.66 -16.12 -38.14
CA ASN A 200 -19.28 -15.01 -37.40
C ASN A 200 -19.89 -13.89 -38.29
N SER A 201 -19.84 -13.97 -39.63
CA SER A 201 -20.41 -12.94 -40.52
C SER A 201 -21.87 -13.15 -40.90
N ASN A 202 -22.50 -14.30 -40.59
CA ASN A 202 -23.84 -14.65 -41.09
C ASN A 202 -24.93 -14.78 -40.00
N ASP A 203 -24.60 -15.23 -38.78
CA ASP A 203 -25.58 -15.39 -37.69
C ASP A 203 -25.88 -14.05 -37.00
N SER A 204 -26.64 -13.22 -37.69
CA SER A 204 -27.14 -11.94 -37.19
C SER A 204 -28.35 -12.14 -36.26
N ASN A 205 -28.12 -12.49 -34.99
CA ASN A 205 -28.94 -12.02 -33.85
C ASN A 205 -28.36 -12.40 -32.46
N SER A 206 -28.46 -11.45 -31.52
CA SER A 206 -28.29 -11.61 -30.05
C SER A 206 -26.89 -11.91 -29.45
N SER A 207 -25.91 -11.06 -29.76
CA SER A 207 -24.81 -10.75 -28.82
C SER A 207 -24.31 -9.31 -29.01
N ASN A 208 -23.75 -8.71 -27.96
CA ASN A 208 -22.99 -7.46 -28.07
C ASN A 208 -21.58 -7.77 -28.59
N ASP A 209 -21.49 -8.29 -29.81
CA ASP A 209 -20.21 -8.64 -30.44
C ASP A 209 -19.38 -7.37 -30.64
N LEU A 210 -18.30 -7.29 -29.86
CA LEU A 210 -17.60 -6.05 -29.64
C LEU A 210 -16.58 -5.84 -30.76
N ILE A 211 -17.02 -5.16 -31.82
CA ILE A 211 -16.25 -4.88 -33.03
C ILE A 211 -15.05 -4.00 -32.69
N ILE A 212 -13.87 -4.61 -32.53
CA ILE A 212 -12.61 -3.92 -32.25
C ILE A 212 -11.88 -3.67 -33.57
N PRO A 213 -11.65 -2.40 -33.98
CA PRO A 213 -10.93 -2.07 -35.21
C PRO A 213 -9.56 -2.75 -35.35
N GLU A 214 -9.27 -3.29 -36.53
CA GLU A 214 -8.05 -4.03 -36.84
C GLU A 214 -6.76 -3.24 -36.56
N TYR A 215 -6.79 -1.92 -36.69
CA TYR A 215 -5.65 -1.05 -36.39
C TYR A 215 -5.27 -1.06 -34.89
N LEU A 216 -6.22 -1.30 -33.98
CA LEU A 216 -5.93 -1.41 -32.54
C LEU A 216 -5.21 -2.72 -32.23
N LEU A 217 -5.64 -3.83 -32.85
CA LEU A 217 -5.00 -5.14 -32.70
C LEU A 217 -3.53 -5.09 -33.18
N LYS A 218 -3.31 -4.45 -34.34
CA LYS A 218 -1.96 -4.20 -34.89
C LYS A 218 -1.11 -3.24 -34.05
N LYS A 219 -1.72 -2.26 -33.39
CA LYS A 219 -1.03 -1.29 -32.51
C LYS A 219 -0.68 -1.88 -31.14
N PHE A 220 -1.49 -2.82 -30.64
CA PHE A 220 -1.38 -3.35 -29.29
C PHE A 220 -1.61 -4.88 -29.26
N PRO A 221 -0.58 -5.70 -29.59
CA PRO A 221 -0.73 -7.15 -29.73
C PRO A 221 -1.30 -7.87 -28.50
N PHE A 222 -1.03 -7.38 -27.29
CA PHE A 222 -1.58 -7.97 -26.05
C PHE A 222 -3.12 -7.91 -26.00
N ILE A 223 -3.75 -6.98 -26.73
CA ILE A 223 -5.21 -6.87 -26.81
C ILE A 223 -5.78 -8.08 -27.56
N GLN A 224 -5.07 -8.60 -28.56
CA GLN A 224 -5.45 -9.85 -29.23
C GLN A 224 -5.44 -11.03 -28.25
N THR A 225 -4.44 -11.11 -27.37
CA THR A 225 -4.39 -12.11 -26.29
C THR A 225 -5.55 -11.95 -25.32
N LEU A 226 -5.89 -10.73 -24.90
CA LEU A 226 -7.04 -10.46 -24.03
C LEU A 226 -8.37 -10.82 -24.68
N ILE A 227 -8.55 -10.60 -25.98
CA ILE A 227 -9.75 -11.01 -26.72
C ILE A 227 -9.87 -12.53 -26.75
N VAL A 228 -8.80 -13.25 -27.11
CA VAL A 228 -8.77 -14.73 -27.08
C VAL A 228 -9.10 -15.25 -25.68
N TYR A 229 -8.47 -14.69 -24.65
CA TYR A 229 -8.71 -15.07 -23.25
C TYR A 229 -10.16 -14.78 -22.81
N SER A 230 -10.72 -13.64 -23.20
CA SER A 230 -12.13 -13.29 -22.92
C SER A 230 -13.11 -14.23 -23.62
N ASN A 231 -12.84 -14.63 -24.86
CA ASN A 231 -13.66 -15.57 -25.63
C ASN A 231 -13.55 -17.02 -25.11
N LEU A 232 -12.43 -17.38 -24.48
CA LEU A 232 -12.29 -18.64 -23.73
C LEU A 232 -13.07 -18.58 -22.41
N ILE A 233 -12.98 -17.47 -21.67
CA ILE A 233 -13.72 -17.25 -20.42
C ILE A 233 -15.24 -17.24 -20.65
N MET A 234 -15.72 -16.56 -21.69
CA MET A 234 -17.15 -16.48 -22.07
C MET A 234 -17.72 -17.84 -22.54
N LYS A 235 -16.86 -18.80 -22.90
CA LYS A 235 -17.21 -20.20 -23.17
C LYS A 235 -17.06 -21.11 -21.95
N SER A 236 -16.43 -20.65 -20.88
CA SER A 236 -16.32 -21.37 -19.62
C SER A 236 -17.62 -21.27 -18.81
N LYS A 237 -17.86 -22.24 -17.92
CA LYS A 237 -19.07 -22.26 -17.08
C LYS A 237 -18.98 -21.35 -15.83
N TYR A 238 -18.05 -20.40 -15.84
CA TYR A 238 -17.71 -19.53 -14.70
C TYR A 238 -17.92 -18.06 -15.06
N ASP A 239 -18.76 -17.37 -14.29
CA ASP A 239 -19.16 -15.99 -14.58
C ASP A 239 -18.14 -14.98 -14.01
N PHE A 240 -17.10 -14.69 -14.79
CA PHE A 240 -16.06 -13.69 -14.48
C PHE A 240 -16.55 -12.25 -14.68
N THR A 241 -17.72 -11.91 -14.11
CA THR A 241 -18.41 -10.61 -14.19
C THR A 241 -17.47 -9.40 -14.15
N PHE A 242 -16.58 -9.33 -13.15
CA PHE A 242 -15.64 -8.22 -12.96
C PHE A 242 -14.66 -8.03 -14.13
N LEU A 243 -14.09 -9.12 -14.66
CA LEU A 243 -13.18 -9.06 -15.80
C LEU A 243 -13.92 -8.66 -17.08
N ASN A 244 -15.14 -9.20 -17.27
CA ASN A 244 -16.00 -8.86 -18.39
C ASN A 244 -16.37 -7.36 -18.38
N ILE A 245 -16.70 -6.80 -17.21
CA ILE A 245 -16.95 -5.35 -17.03
C ILE A 245 -15.69 -4.53 -17.39
N ILE A 246 -14.51 -4.91 -16.89
CA ILE A 246 -13.24 -4.24 -17.18
C ILE A 246 -12.94 -4.23 -18.68
N LEU A 247 -13.06 -5.39 -19.35
CA LEU A 247 -12.73 -5.53 -20.77
C LEU A 247 -13.72 -4.77 -21.64
N ASN A 248 -15.02 -4.90 -21.39
CA ASN A 248 -16.06 -4.14 -22.10
C ASN A 248 -15.87 -2.62 -21.94
N ASN A 249 -15.48 -2.16 -20.74
CA ASN A 249 -15.17 -0.76 -20.51
C ASN A 249 -13.93 -0.29 -21.30
N MET A 250 -12.84 -1.06 -21.25
CA MET A 250 -11.60 -0.80 -21.98
C MET A 250 -11.85 -0.74 -23.50
N PHE A 251 -12.51 -1.75 -24.07
CA PHE A 251 -12.77 -1.80 -25.51
C PHE A 251 -13.72 -0.68 -25.98
N ARG A 252 -14.75 -0.34 -25.18
CA ARG A 252 -15.62 0.82 -25.46
C ARG A 252 -14.82 2.12 -25.47
N ASN A 253 -13.91 2.31 -24.52
CA ASN A 253 -13.03 3.47 -24.49
C ASN A 253 -12.10 3.49 -25.72
N LEU A 254 -11.45 2.37 -26.07
CA LEU A 254 -10.58 2.27 -27.27
C LEU A 254 -11.28 2.60 -28.60
N SER A 255 -12.61 2.42 -28.64
CA SER A 255 -13.46 2.76 -29.80
C SER A 255 -13.87 4.25 -29.84
N THR A 256 -13.30 5.08 -28.96
CA THR A 256 -13.54 6.54 -28.85
C THR A 256 -12.22 7.31 -28.76
N GLU A 257 -12.26 8.64 -28.94
CA GLU A 257 -11.09 9.49 -28.65
C GLU A 257 -10.74 9.49 -27.16
N GLU A 258 -9.47 9.71 -26.81
CA GLU A 258 -8.98 9.73 -25.41
C GLU A 258 -9.70 10.74 -24.51
N ARG A 259 -10.25 11.82 -25.08
CA ARG A 259 -11.07 12.82 -24.39
C ARG A 259 -12.48 12.32 -24.03
N GLY A 260 -12.95 11.29 -24.73
CA GLY A 260 -14.28 10.69 -24.61
C GLY A 260 -14.38 9.54 -23.61
N PHE A 261 -13.27 9.00 -23.09
CA PHE A 261 -13.27 7.80 -22.25
C PHE A 261 -14.24 7.90 -21.05
N ARG A 262 -14.98 6.81 -20.77
CA ARG A 262 -16.03 6.71 -19.73
C ARG A 262 -15.92 5.39 -18.96
N TYR A 263 -15.38 5.50 -17.75
CA TYR A 263 -15.21 4.39 -16.81
C TYR A 263 -16.50 4.14 -16.00
N GLU A 264 -16.90 2.89 -15.86
CA GLU A 264 -17.98 2.42 -14.97
C GLU A 264 -17.51 2.33 -13.52
N ASP A 265 -18.43 2.45 -12.56
CA ASP A 265 -18.10 2.61 -11.14
C ASP A 265 -17.29 1.45 -10.55
N VAL A 266 -17.49 0.22 -11.01
CA VAL A 266 -16.64 -0.94 -10.67
C VAL A 266 -15.18 -0.71 -11.08
N VAL A 267 -14.96 -0.15 -12.28
CA VAL A 267 -13.62 0.21 -12.77
C VAL A 267 -13.06 1.43 -12.03
N ARG A 268 -13.90 2.40 -11.65
CA ARG A 268 -13.49 3.56 -10.82
C ARG A 268 -13.04 3.12 -9.43
N GLN A 269 -13.78 2.22 -8.79
CA GLN A 269 -13.48 1.65 -7.48
C GLN A 269 -12.18 0.83 -7.51
N PHE A 270 -12.03 -0.06 -8.51
CA PHE A 270 -10.79 -0.80 -8.72
C PHE A 270 -9.59 0.13 -8.93
N ALA A 271 -9.71 1.09 -9.87
CA ALA A 271 -8.62 2.01 -10.19
C ALA A 271 -8.24 2.91 -9.00
N THR A 272 -9.22 3.37 -8.21
CA THR A 272 -8.97 4.13 -6.98
C THR A 272 -8.28 3.27 -5.92
N SER A 273 -8.72 2.02 -5.74
CA SER A 273 -8.10 1.07 -4.80
C SER A 273 -6.66 0.73 -5.20
N LEU A 274 -6.41 0.49 -6.49
CA LEU A 274 -5.08 0.26 -7.05
C LEU A 274 -4.17 1.48 -6.89
N TYR A 275 -4.68 2.70 -7.05
CA TYR A 275 -3.93 3.94 -6.83
C TYR A 275 -3.54 4.14 -5.37
N ILE A 276 -4.45 3.84 -4.43
CA ILE A 276 -4.22 3.99 -2.98
C ILE A 276 -3.29 2.89 -2.45
N LEU A 277 -3.54 1.63 -2.79
CA LEU A 277 -2.83 0.47 -2.23
C LEU A 277 -1.53 0.13 -2.97
N GLY A 278 -1.54 0.17 -4.31
CA GLY A 278 -0.35 -0.05 -5.14
C GLY A 278 0.51 1.20 -5.33
N GLY A 279 -0.03 2.37 -4.98
CA GLY A 279 0.64 3.66 -5.14
C GLY A 279 0.72 4.16 -6.58
N ARG A 280 0.99 5.46 -6.72
CA ARG A 280 1.02 6.15 -8.02
C ARG A 280 1.94 5.52 -9.06
N THR A 281 3.07 4.95 -8.67
CA THR A 281 4.05 4.38 -9.61
C THR A 281 3.54 3.10 -10.26
N ALA A 282 3.00 2.15 -9.49
CA ALA A 282 2.40 0.94 -10.04
C ALA A 282 1.15 1.26 -10.87
N TYR A 283 0.33 2.20 -10.39
CA TYR A 283 -0.85 2.69 -11.10
C TYR A 283 -0.50 3.27 -12.49
N GLU A 284 0.45 4.21 -12.56
CA GLU A 284 0.87 4.82 -13.83
C GLU A 284 1.54 3.80 -14.75
N PHE A 285 2.33 2.86 -14.21
CA PHE A 285 2.91 1.78 -15.00
C PHE A 285 1.83 0.93 -15.69
N ILE A 286 0.81 0.49 -14.96
CA ILE A 286 -0.30 -0.31 -15.52
C ILE A 286 -1.09 0.54 -16.54
N ARG A 287 -1.41 1.81 -16.21
CA ARG A 287 -2.14 2.72 -17.10
C ARG A 287 -1.42 2.99 -18.42
N LEU A 288 -0.09 3.13 -18.39
CA LEU A 288 0.71 3.46 -19.59
C LEU A 288 0.93 2.24 -20.49
N ASN A 289 1.01 1.03 -19.92
CA ASN A 289 1.16 -0.20 -20.70
C ASN A 289 -0.18 -0.75 -21.21
N ILE A 290 -1.30 -0.50 -20.50
CA ILE A 290 -2.64 -0.95 -20.88
C ILE A 290 -3.51 0.27 -21.24
N PRO A 291 -3.51 0.73 -22.51
CA PRO A 291 -4.34 1.84 -22.97
C PRO A 291 -5.82 1.67 -22.63
N ALA A 292 -6.46 2.78 -22.26
CA ALA A 292 -7.91 2.93 -22.03
C ALA A 292 -8.55 2.07 -20.91
N PHE A 293 -7.78 1.24 -20.21
CA PHE A 293 -8.19 0.50 -19.00
C PHE A 293 -8.21 1.39 -17.74
N LEU A 294 -7.09 2.10 -17.54
CA LEU A 294 -6.74 3.12 -16.55
C LEU A 294 -7.27 4.57 -16.68
N PRO A 295 -8.13 5.14 -15.80
CA PRO A 295 -8.30 6.59 -15.75
C PRO A 295 -6.97 7.34 -15.51
N THR A 296 -6.82 8.57 -16.00
CA THR A 296 -5.62 9.38 -15.68
C THR A 296 -5.60 9.79 -14.21
N VAL A 297 -4.42 10.09 -13.64
CA VAL A 297 -4.30 10.54 -12.24
C VAL A 297 -5.21 11.74 -11.92
N ARG A 298 -5.45 12.65 -12.87
CA ARG A 298 -6.38 13.77 -12.70
C ARG A 298 -7.83 13.30 -12.50
N ILE A 299 -8.23 12.25 -13.21
CA ILE A 299 -9.57 11.65 -13.09
C ILE A 299 -9.68 10.87 -11.77
N ILE A 300 -8.66 10.07 -11.40
CA ILE A 300 -8.63 9.38 -10.09
C ILE A 300 -8.69 10.40 -8.93
N GLN A 301 -7.93 11.48 -9.00
CA GLN A 301 -8.00 12.54 -7.99
C GLN A 301 -9.40 13.16 -7.94
N SER A 302 -10.08 13.34 -9.08
CA SER A 302 -11.47 13.80 -9.08
C SER A 302 -12.45 12.77 -8.50
N PHE A 303 -12.21 11.46 -8.63
CA PHE A 303 -13.03 10.43 -7.98
C PHE A 303 -12.80 10.41 -6.46
N ILE A 304 -11.56 10.52 -6.00
CA ILE A 304 -11.21 10.64 -4.58
C ILE A 304 -11.84 11.91 -3.99
N THR A 305 -11.68 13.05 -4.67
CA THR A 305 -12.23 14.34 -4.22
C THR A 305 -13.75 14.47 -4.38
N ALA A 306 -14.39 13.65 -5.23
CA ALA A 306 -15.85 13.55 -5.31
C ALA A 306 -16.44 12.46 -4.39
N SER A 307 -15.61 11.68 -3.70
CA SER A 307 -16.10 10.68 -2.74
C SER A 307 -16.56 11.33 -1.45
N ASP A 308 -17.58 10.76 -0.81
CA ASP A 308 -18.07 11.20 0.50
C ASP A 308 -17.09 10.91 1.66
N ASN A 309 -15.85 10.51 1.41
CA ASN A 309 -14.87 10.13 2.44
C ASN A 309 -13.99 11.30 2.92
N HIS A 310 -14.45 12.55 2.76
CA HIS A 310 -13.75 13.74 3.27
C HIS A 310 -13.72 13.79 4.80
N LEU A 311 -12.52 13.98 5.34
CA LEU A 311 -12.25 14.30 6.74
C LEU A 311 -12.15 15.83 6.88
N THR A 312 -12.67 16.38 7.98
CA THR A 312 -12.49 17.80 8.34
C THR A 312 -11.80 17.86 9.69
N GLU A 313 -10.79 18.72 9.83
CA GLU A 313 -9.99 18.80 11.05
C GLU A 313 -10.88 19.11 12.28
N GLY A 314 -10.79 18.23 13.29
CA GLY A 314 -11.58 18.31 14.53
C GLY A 314 -13.03 17.83 14.43
N LEU A 315 -13.58 17.53 13.25
CA LEU A 315 -15.00 17.18 13.11
C LEU A 315 -15.25 15.68 13.37
N PHE A 316 -15.94 15.38 14.47
CA PHE A 316 -16.33 14.00 14.83
C PHE A 316 -17.52 13.51 13.99
N ASN A 317 -17.29 12.47 13.19
CA ASN A 317 -18.21 12.02 12.14
C ASN A 317 -19.17 10.91 12.58
N TYR A 318 -20.01 11.20 13.58
CA TYR A 318 -20.95 10.24 14.17
C TYR A 318 -21.95 9.64 13.18
N GLU A 319 -22.39 10.39 12.17
CA GLU A 319 -23.35 9.89 11.16
C GLU A 319 -22.73 8.81 10.27
N ARG A 320 -21.53 9.03 9.73
CA ARG A 320 -20.84 8.02 8.91
C ARG A 320 -20.40 6.82 9.75
N ALA A 321 -20.01 7.03 11.01
CA ALA A 321 -19.72 5.94 11.93
C ALA A 321 -20.97 5.06 12.19
N SER A 322 -22.15 5.67 12.38
CA SER A 322 -23.41 4.92 12.54
C SER A 322 -23.82 4.18 11.26
N ASN A 323 -23.72 4.82 10.09
CA ASN A 323 -23.96 4.17 8.80
C ASN A 323 -23.00 2.98 8.57
N TYR A 324 -21.73 3.10 8.98
CA TYR A 324 -20.77 2.00 8.92
C TYR A 324 -21.19 0.84 9.84
N PHE A 325 -21.53 1.13 11.11
CA PHE A 325 -22.02 0.14 12.08
C PHE A 325 -23.27 -0.60 11.60
N ASN A 326 -24.23 0.12 11.00
CA ASN A 326 -25.41 -0.46 10.36
C ASN A 326 -25.04 -1.39 9.19
N SER A 327 -24.07 -1.01 8.34
CA SER A 327 -23.64 -1.80 7.18
C SER A 327 -22.97 -3.13 7.53
N ILE A 328 -22.37 -3.23 8.72
CA ILE A 328 -21.71 -4.44 9.25
C ILE A 328 -22.54 -5.15 10.33
N GLN A 329 -23.77 -4.68 10.58
CA GLN A 329 -24.71 -5.22 11.57
C GLN A 329 -24.13 -5.28 13.01
N SER A 330 -23.36 -4.26 13.41
CA SER A 330 -22.83 -4.13 14.78
C SER A 330 -23.50 -2.99 15.54
N THR A 331 -23.83 -3.24 16.80
CA THR A 331 -24.34 -2.22 17.76
C THR A 331 -23.35 -1.94 18.90
N ILE A 332 -22.21 -2.64 18.95
CA ILE A 332 -21.20 -2.48 20.00
C ILE A 332 -19.90 -1.97 19.38
N GLY A 333 -19.31 -0.95 19.99
CA GLY A 333 -18.07 -0.32 19.55
C GLY A 333 -17.07 -0.11 20.70
N PHE A 334 -15.81 0.00 20.35
CA PHE A 334 -14.71 0.32 21.26
C PHE A 334 -13.84 1.41 20.62
N ILE A 335 -13.38 2.39 21.40
CA ILE A 335 -12.70 3.58 20.85
C ILE A 335 -11.23 3.63 21.26
N ALA A 336 -10.34 3.82 20.29
CA ALA A 336 -8.92 4.05 20.50
C ALA A 336 -8.57 5.52 20.22
N GLU A 337 -7.80 6.13 21.13
CA GLU A 337 -7.29 7.51 21.05
C GLU A 337 -5.76 7.52 21.16
N ASP A 338 -5.09 7.97 20.11
CA ASP A 338 -3.62 8.08 20.06
C ASP A 338 -3.14 9.38 19.36
N THR A 339 -1.96 9.86 19.74
CA THR A 339 -1.40 11.16 19.38
C THR A 339 -0.03 11.01 18.69
N THR A 340 -0.03 10.93 17.35
CA THR A 340 1.20 10.84 16.56
C THR A 340 1.90 12.19 16.36
N ALA A 341 3.23 12.18 16.26
CA ALA A 341 4.00 13.37 15.88
C ALA A 341 3.77 13.74 14.40
N VAL A 342 3.76 15.04 14.09
CA VAL A 342 3.63 15.57 12.72
C VAL A 342 4.62 16.71 12.46
N VAL A 343 4.90 16.97 11.19
CA VAL A 343 5.72 18.12 10.78
C VAL A 343 4.91 19.41 11.00
N SER A 344 5.35 20.25 11.95
CA SER A 344 4.69 21.52 12.32
C SER A 344 4.70 22.57 11.20
N LYS A 345 3.83 22.37 10.21
CA LYS A 345 3.65 23.21 9.03
C LYS A 345 2.18 23.59 8.91
N VAL A 346 1.91 24.90 8.78
CA VAL A 346 0.58 25.40 8.41
C VAL A 346 0.41 25.32 6.89
N THR A 347 -0.76 24.90 6.44
CA THR A 347 -1.13 24.80 5.02
C THR A 347 -2.53 25.36 4.77
N TYR A 348 -2.67 26.18 3.74
CA TYR A 348 -3.96 26.67 3.27
C TYR A 348 -4.68 25.59 2.44
N ASP A 349 -5.88 25.21 2.85
CA ASP A 349 -6.81 24.45 2.01
C ASP A 349 -7.72 25.40 1.23
N THR A 350 -7.53 25.42 -0.09
CA THR A 350 -8.35 26.14 -1.07
C THR A 350 -9.80 25.66 -1.13
N THR A 351 -10.08 24.44 -0.69
CA THR A 351 -11.39 23.78 -0.84
C THR A 351 -12.38 24.26 0.21
N SER A 352 -11.92 24.46 1.45
CA SER A 352 -12.74 24.89 2.57
C SER A 352 -12.36 26.26 3.15
N ASN A 353 -11.43 26.98 2.52
CA ASN A 353 -10.93 28.30 2.91
C ASN A 353 -10.37 28.35 4.35
N LYS A 354 -9.44 27.45 4.67
CA LYS A 354 -8.91 27.24 6.04
C LYS A 354 -7.40 27.09 6.09
N PHE A 355 -6.81 27.43 7.23
CA PHE A 355 -5.40 27.21 7.55
C PHE A 355 -5.26 26.05 8.53
N ILE A 356 -4.92 24.87 7.99
CA ILE A 356 -4.74 23.60 8.70
C ILE A 356 -3.32 23.54 9.28
N GLY A 357 -3.14 22.92 10.47
CA GLY A 357 -1.83 22.70 11.08
C GLY A 357 -1.43 23.67 12.20
N PHE A 358 -2.33 24.58 12.59
CA PHE A 358 -2.35 25.15 13.93
C PHE A 358 -2.90 24.13 14.94
N ALA A 359 -2.60 24.27 16.23
CA ALA A 359 -3.29 23.51 17.27
C ALA A 359 -4.72 24.04 17.43
N LEU A 360 -5.74 23.19 17.27
CA LEU A 360 -7.12 23.63 17.49
C LEU A 360 -7.37 23.89 18.99
N PRO A 361 -8.07 25.00 19.35
CA PRO A 361 -8.51 25.23 20.72
C PRO A 361 -9.61 24.23 21.09
N LEU A 362 -9.78 23.96 22.38
CA LEU A 362 -10.84 23.09 22.88
C LEU A 362 -12.06 23.87 23.37
N ASP A 363 -13.23 23.25 23.31
CA ASP A 363 -14.47 23.72 23.95
C ASP A 363 -14.59 23.20 25.40
N ASP A 364 -15.66 23.59 26.10
CA ASP A 364 -15.95 23.17 27.49
C ASP A 364 -16.16 21.64 27.64
N ASN A 365 -16.43 20.93 26.53
CA ASN A 365 -16.53 19.47 26.47
C ASN A 365 -15.17 18.79 26.17
N GLY A 366 -14.09 19.57 25.99
CA GLY A 366 -12.77 19.07 25.64
C GLY A 366 -12.61 18.69 24.15
N PHE A 367 -13.54 19.08 23.26
CA PHE A 367 -13.46 18.84 21.83
C PHE A 367 -12.73 19.95 21.07
N PRO A 368 -11.99 19.62 20.00
CA PRO A 368 -11.45 20.63 19.09
C PRO A 368 -12.57 21.48 18.46
N ILE A 369 -12.44 22.80 18.54
CA ILE A 369 -13.33 23.73 17.86
C ILE A 369 -12.99 23.73 16.35
N ALA A 370 -13.69 22.89 15.60
CA ALA A 370 -13.52 22.77 14.16
C ALA A 370 -13.74 24.12 13.46
N ASN A 371 -12.96 24.37 12.41
CA ASN A 371 -12.99 25.60 11.58
C ASN A 371 -12.47 26.89 12.25
N SER A 372 -11.84 26.83 13.43
CA SER A 372 -11.28 28.01 14.14
C SER A 372 -10.38 28.93 13.29
N TYR A 373 -9.71 28.39 12.26
CA TYR A 373 -8.72 29.09 11.44
C TYR A 373 -9.18 29.30 9.99
N SER A 374 -10.35 29.92 9.81
CA SER A 374 -10.86 30.42 8.53
C SER A 374 -10.95 31.95 8.57
N THR A 375 -10.35 32.64 7.61
CA THR A 375 -10.40 34.11 7.51
C THR A 375 -10.06 34.59 6.09
N GLU A 376 -10.63 35.73 5.72
CA GLU A 376 -10.25 36.48 4.50
C GLU A 376 -9.29 37.64 4.82
N SER A 377 -8.98 37.87 6.10
CA SER A 377 -8.11 38.95 6.58
C SER A 377 -6.66 38.49 6.77
N PHE A 378 -5.73 39.16 6.08
CA PHE A 378 -4.30 38.93 6.26
C PHE A 378 -3.84 39.24 7.70
N SER A 379 -4.39 40.27 8.35
CA SER A 379 -4.00 40.64 9.72
C SER A 379 -4.40 39.57 10.74
N CYS A 380 -5.55 38.90 10.56
CA CYS A 380 -5.91 37.76 11.40
C CYS A 380 -4.96 36.57 11.19
N LEU A 381 -4.53 36.34 9.95
CA LEU A 381 -3.54 35.30 9.64
C LEU A 381 -2.17 35.60 10.27
N GLU A 382 -1.71 36.86 10.20
CA GLU A 382 -0.47 37.33 10.81
C GLU A 382 -0.50 37.22 12.34
N GLU A 383 -1.63 37.56 12.95
CA GLU A 383 -1.89 37.35 14.39
C GLU A 383 -1.80 35.86 14.76
N TRP A 384 -2.45 34.96 14.02
CA TRP A 384 -2.37 33.51 14.28
C TRP A 384 -0.95 32.97 14.09
N TYR A 385 -0.24 33.38 13.04
CA TYR A 385 1.15 32.97 12.80
C TYR A 385 2.12 33.41 13.92
N SER A 386 1.76 34.45 14.68
CA SER A 386 2.54 35.01 15.79
C SER A 386 2.15 34.40 17.13
N ASN A 387 0.85 34.23 17.39
CA ASN A 387 0.30 33.93 18.72
C ASN A 387 -0.18 32.48 18.90
N VAL A 388 -0.54 31.77 17.82
CA VAL A 388 -1.14 30.43 17.90
C VAL A 388 -0.06 29.34 17.75
N PRO A 389 0.03 28.37 18.69
CA PRO A 389 0.92 27.23 18.54
C PRO A 389 0.64 26.42 17.26
N ARG A 390 1.69 26.10 16.50
CA ARG A 390 1.60 25.11 15.41
C ARG A 390 1.51 23.71 16.00
N ALA A 391 0.67 22.85 15.42
CA ALA A 391 0.48 21.47 15.87
C ALA A 391 1.78 20.65 15.79
N LYS A 392 1.98 19.72 16.73
CA LYS A 392 3.22 18.92 16.85
C LYS A 392 3.14 17.39 16.63
N SER A 393 2.05 16.62 16.66
CA SER A 393 0.82 16.71 17.42
C SER A 393 -0.44 16.49 16.56
N LEU A 394 -0.74 15.29 16.05
CA LEU A 394 -2.07 14.92 15.53
C LEU A 394 -2.72 13.91 16.47
N ASN A 395 -3.80 14.30 17.17
CA ASN A 395 -4.62 13.35 17.94
C ASN A 395 -5.68 12.73 17.03
N ALA A 396 -5.88 11.41 17.12
CA ALA A 396 -6.74 10.64 16.21
C ALA A 396 -7.62 9.63 16.97
N TYR A 397 -8.87 9.49 16.50
CA TYR A 397 -9.91 8.69 17.15
C TYR A 397 -10.39 7.61 16.20
N LEU A 398 -10.11 6.36 16.53
CA LEU A 398 -10.58 5.19 15.80
C LEU A 398 -11.70 4.53 16.60
N ILE A 399 -12.82 4.22 15.96
CA ILE A 399 -13.86 3.36 16.54
C ILE A 399 -13.82 1.99 15.86
N GLN A 400 -13.51 0.96 16.66
CA GLN A 400 -13.50 -0.44 16.27
C GLN A 400 -14.88 -1.06 16.58
N PRO A 401 -15.60 -1.60 15.59
CA PRO A 401 -16.79 -2.41 15.83
C PRO A 401 -16.42 -3.72 16.52
N LEU A 402 -17.23 -4.13 17.51
CA LEU A 402 -17.12 -5.41 18.19
C LEU A 402 -18.25 -6.35 17.71
N SER A 403 -18.02 -7.00 16.57
CA SER A 403 -18.98 -7.95 15.98
C SER A 403 -18.53 -9.40 16.20
N SER A 404 -19.44 -10.26 16.68
CA SER A 404 -19.22 -11.71 16.79
C SER A 404 -19.11 -12.42 15.43
N ALA A 405 -19.41 -11.73 14.32
CA ALA A 405 -19.47 -12.31 12.99
C ALA A 405 -18.21 -12.05 12.13
N ALA A 406 -17.26 -11.23 12.58
CA ALA A 406 -16.17 -10.76 11.71
C ALA A 406 -14.83 -10.53 12.42
N ASN A 407 -13.88 -11.45 12.22
CA ASN A 407 -12.45 -11.25 12.54
C ASN A 407 -11.76 -10.19 11.63
N ASN A 408 -12.50 -9.50 10.76
CA ASN A 408 -11.99 -8.66 9.66
C ASN A 408 -12.70 -7.28 9.54
N THR A 409 -13.45 -6.81 10.55
CA THR A 409 -13.98 -5.44 10.54
C THR A 409 -12.88 -4.42 10.79
N SER A 410 -12.60 -3.55 9.82
CA SER A 410 -11.67 -2.43 9.98
C SER A 410 -12.18 -1.39 11.00
N PRO A 411 -11.29 -0.68 11.71
CA PRO A 411 -11.66 0.49 12.50
C PRO A 411 -12.06 1.66 11.60
N PHE A 412 -13.01 2.46 12.06
CA PHE A 412 -13.46 3.69 11.39
C PHE A 412 -12.80 4.92 12.01
N LEU A 413 -12.27 5.83 11.19
CA LEU A 413 -11.69 7.09 11.67
C LEU A 413 -12.79 8.11 11.98
N LEU A 414 -13.06 8.28 13.28
CA LEU A 414 -14.12 9.15 13.79
C LEU A 414 -13.74 10.63 13.72
N SER A 415 -12.49 10.97 14.05
CA SER A 415 -11.96 12.34 14.04
C SER A 415 -10.42 12.34 14.03
N ALA A 416 -9.82 13.43 13.56
CA ALA A 416 -8.40 13.73 13.76
C ALA A 416 -8.17 15.25 13.79
N TYR A 417 -7.23 15.74 14.61
CA TYR A 417 -6.91 17.17 14.71
C TYR A 417 -5.50 17.50 15.18
N GLY A 418 -4.98 18.63 14.72
CA GLY A 418 -3.75 19.23 15.21
C GLY A 418 -3.87 19.69 16.67
N THR A 419 -2.92 19.30 17.51
CA THR A 419 -2.81 19.69 18.92
C THR A 419 -1.37 20.10 19.27
N ASP A 420 -1.23 20.94 20.29
CA ASP A 420 0.05 21.22 20.95
C ASP A 420 0.28 20.35 22.20
N ASN A 421 -0.67 19.44 22.47
CA ASN A 421 -0.68 18.49 23.57
C ASN A 421 -0.76 19.13 24.97
N LYS A 422 -1.47 20.28 25.13
CA LYS A 422 -1.69 20.94 26.44
C LYS A 422 -3.10 20.76 27.06
N PHE A 423 -3.92 19.84 26.58
CA PHE A 423 -5.21 19.52 27.20
C PHE A 423 -5.02 18.92 28.60
N GLU A 424 -6.05 19.00 29.44
CA GLU A 424 -6.08 18.47 30.80
C GLU A 424 -6.86 17.15 30.92
N SER A 425 -6.74 16.50 32.07
CA SER A 425 -7.41 15.22 32.35
C SER A 425 -8.94 15.35 32.39
N SER A 426 -9.46 16.52 32.76
CA SER A 426 -10.88 16.90 32.67
C SER A 426 -11.41 16.78 31.24
N ASP A 427 -10.66 17.32 30.30
CA ASP A 427 -11.05 17.49 28.90
C ASP A 427 -11.22 16.13 28.23
N VAL A 428 -10.39 15.15 28.63
CA VAL A 428 -10.50 13.75 28.22
C VAL A 428 -11.79 13.12 28.75
N ILE A 429 -12.12 13.28 30.03
CA ILE A 429 -13.32 12.70 30.65
C ILE A 429 -14.59 13.29 30.02
N SER A 430 -14.67 14.61 29.88
CA SER A 430 -15.79 15.31 29.23
C SER A 430 -15.98 14.81 27.80
N ARG A 431 -14.88 14.68 27.04
CA ARG A 431 -14.88 14.21 25.66
C ARG A 431 -15.38 12.77 25.55
N TRP A 432 -14.84 11.85 26.36
CA TRP A 432 -15.27 10.44 26.38
C TRP A 432 -16.76 10.29 26.76
N HIS A 433 -17.23 11.02 27.77
CA HIS A 433 -18.64 11.02 28.17
C HIS A 433 -19.58 11.51 27.06
N HIS A 434 -19.22 12.61 26.39
CA HIS A 434 -19.97 13.15 25.26
C HIS A 434 -19.94 12.22 24.03
N ILE A 435 -18.80 11.60 23.72
CA ILE A 435 -18.70 10.58 22.66
C ILE A 435 -19.66 9.41 22.96
N HIS A 436 -19.66 8.90 24.19
CA HIS A 436 -20.58 7.85 24.63
C HIS A 436 -22.05 8.26 24.41
N GLN A 437 -22.46 9.45 24.87
CA GLN A 437 -23.81 9.97 24.65
C GLN A 437 -24.18 10.09 23.16
N LYS A 438 -23.26 10.57 22.30
CA LYS A 438 -23.51 10.75 20.86
C LYS A 438 -23.71 9.44 20.11
N PHE A 439 -23.05 8.36 20.55
CA PHE A 439 -23.27 7.02 20.00
C PHE A 439 -24.49 6.32 20.62
N LYS A 440 -24.75 6.51 21.92
CA LYS A 440 -25.96 6.00 22.57
C LYS A 440 -27.23 6.54 21.91
N ALA A 441 -27.24 7.82 21.52
CA ALA A 441 -28.31 8.45 20.74
C ALA A 441 -28.43 7.95 19.27
N LYS A 442 -27.66 6.93 18.89
CA LYS A 442 -27.69 6.23 17.59
C LYS A 442 -27.72 4.70 17.76
N ASP A 443 -28.20 4.23 18.91
CA ASP A 443 -28.30 2.82 19.30
C ASP A 443 -26.97 2.04 19.26
N ILE A 444 -25.85 2.75 19.41
CA ILE A 444 -24.50 2.17 19.46
C ILE A 444 -23.95 2.28 20.88
N CYS A 445 -23.67 1.12 21.48
CA CYS A 445 -23.05 1.01 22.80
C CYS A 445 -21.52 1.12 22.67
N ILE A 446 -20.94 2.19 23.23
CA ILE A 446 -19.48 2.30 23.37
C ILE A 446 -19.08 1.57 24.65
N LEU A 447 -18.56 0.35 24.50
CA LEU A 447 -18.14 -0.48 25.63
C LEU A 447 -16.98 0.16 26.39
N GLY A 448 -16.04 0.80 25.69
CA GLY A 448 -14.85 1.34 26.32
C GLY A 448 -13.92 2.17 25.44
N PHE A 449 -12.89 2.70 26.10
CA PHE A 449 -11.85 3.57 25.54
C PHE A 449 -10.46 3.00 25.79
N SER A 450 -9.54 3.13 24.82
CA SER A 450 -8.13 2.73 24.97
C SER A 450 -7.15 3.77 24.45
N THR A 451 -6.01 3.87 25.13
CA THR A 451 -4.93 4.80 24.78
C THR A 451 -3.62 4.39 25.48
N ASP A 452 -2.49 4.92 25.02
CA ASP A 452 -1.12 4.67 25.52
C ASP A 452 -0.90 4.96 27.01
N CYS A 453 -1.82 5.71 27.62
CA CYS A 453 -1.74 6.22 28.98
C CYS A 453 -0.45 7.01 29.26
N ASP A 454 -0.42 8.22 28.71
CA ASP A 454 0.34 9.32 29.32
C ASP A 454 -0.26 9.69 30.70
N SER A 455 0.37 10.60 31.43
CA SER A 455 -0.03 10.96 32.79
C SER A 455 -1.46 11.49 32.94
N ARG A 456 -2.03 12.11 31.90
CA ARG A 456 -3.40 12.67 31.92
C ARG A 456 -4.42 11.66 31.47
N TYR A 457 -4.15 10.91 30.41
CA TYR A 457 -4.99 9.78 30.03
C TYR A 457 -5.09 8.75 31.17
N LEU A 458 -3.97 8.48 31.86
CA LEU A 458 -3.96 7.60 33.04
C LEU A 458 -4.74 8.20 34.23
N HIS A 459 -4.70 9.52 34.42
CA HIS A 459 -5.52 10.17 35.44
C HIS A 459 -7.02 10.14 35.07
N ALA A 460 -7.36 10.38 33.80
CA ALA A 460 -8.72 10.31 33.27
C ALA A 460 -9.31 8.90 33.43
N MET A 461 -8.60 7.84 33.03
CA MET A 461 -9.03 6.46 33.28
C MET A 461 -9.25 6.18 34.78
N ARG A 462 -8.31 6.61 35.64
CA ARG A 462 -8.43 6.40 37.08
C ARG A 462 -9.62 7.14 37.68
N ALA A 463 -9.90 8.36 37.22
CA ALA A 463 -11.06 9.12 37.63
C ALA A 463 -12.35 8.43 37.18
N SER A 464 -12.47 8.12 35.88
CA SER A 464 -13.66 7.49 35.29
C SER A 464 -14.01 6.13 35.90
N LEU A 465 -13.00 5.30 36.23
CA LEU A 465 -13.20 3.97 36.85
C LEU A 465 -13.28 3.99 38.38
N GLY A 466 -13.26 5.17 39.02
CA GLY A 466 -13.28 5.32 40.49
C GLY A 466 -11.99 4.86 41.20
N PHE A 467 -10.89 4.63 40.48
CA PHE A 467 -9.64 4.06 41.00
C PHE A 467 -8.85 5.05 41.86
N PHE A 468 -9.10 4.96 43.18
CA PHE A 468 -8.69 5.96 44.19
C PHE A 468 -9.23 7.37 43.85
N SER A 469 -10.48 7.44 43.41
CA SER A 469 -11.20 8.67 43.07
C SER A 469 -12.56 8.70 43.76
N THR A 470 -13.06 9.89 44.10
CA THR A 470 -14.46 10.11 44.52
C THR A 470 -15.40 10.38 43.35
N PHE A 471 -14.87 10.51 42.13
CA PHE A 471 -15.67 10.55 40.91
C PHE A 471 -16.21 9.15 40.60
N ALA A 472 -17.53 9.05 40.42
CA ALA A 472 -18.25 7.87 39.98
C ALA A 472 -19.54 8.31 39.28
N TYR A 473 -19.96 7.59 38.24
CA TYR A 473 -21.20 7.84 37.50
C TYR A 473 -22.44 7.29 38.23
N VAL A 474 -22.64 7.66 39.50
CA VAL A 474 -23.73 7.14 40.35
C VAL A 474 -25.11 7.44 39.73
N ASP A 475 -26.02 6.46 39.81
CA ASP A 475 -27.41 6.51 39.29
C ASP A 475 -27.56 6.83 37.78
N HIS A 476 -26.50 6.68 36.98
CA HIS A 476 -26.57 6.93 35.53
C HIS A 476 -27.34 5.81 34.81
N PRO A 477 -28.31 6.11 33.91
CA PRO A 477 -29.21 5.10 33.33
C PRO A 477 -28.53 4.10 32.38
N ASP A 478 -27.33 4.40 31.90
CA ASP A 478 -26.53 3.56 31.01
C ASP A 478 -25.40 2.76 31.71
N LEU A 479 -25.48 2.56 33.03
CA LEU A 479 -24.45 1.81 33.75
C LEU A 479 -24.38 0.33 33.32
N LEU A 480 -23.17 -0.12 32.99
CA LEU A 480 -22.79 -1.50 32.77
C LEU A 480 -22.51 -2.18 34.12
N SER A 481 -23.21 -3.28 34.40
CA SER A 481 -22.90 -4.16 35.54
C SER A 481 -21.73 -5.07 35.20
N ILE A 482 -20.70 -5.08 36.04
CA ILE A 482 -19.46 -5.85 35.86
C ILE A 482 -19.37 -6.93 36.95
N ASP A 483 -19.64 -8.17 36.54
CA ASP A 483 -19.52 -9.38 37.37
C ASP A 483 -18.05 -9.78 37.58
N LEU A 484 -17.37 -9.06 38.47
CA LEU A 484 -16.01 -9.40 38.90
C LEU A 484 -16.01 -10.74 39.68
N PRO A 485 -15.15 -11.72 39.33
CA PRO A 485 -15.03 -12.96 40.08
C PRO A 485 -14.66 -12.70 41.55
N ARG A 486 -15.36 -13.32 42.51
CA ARG A 486 -15.09 -13.14 43.96
C ARG A 486 -13.67 -13.53 44.40
N THR A 487 -12.94 -14.28 43.57
CA THR A 487 -11.53 -14.65 43.76
C THR A 487 -10.55 -13.53 43.35
N TRP A 488 -11.02 -12.47 42.70
CA TRP A 488 -10.22 -11.34 42.24
C TRP A 488 -10.19 -10.19 43.27
N SER A 489 -10.03 -10.51 44.55
CA SER A 489 -9.93 -9.50 45.63
C SER A 489 -8.69 -8.58 45.54
N TRP A 490 -7.84 -8.80 44.54
CA TRP A 490 -6.68 -8.00 44.16
C TRP A 490 -6.97 -7.03 42.99
N PHE A 491 -8.10 -7.17 42.31
CA PHE A 491 -8.49 -6.33 41.18
C PHE A 491 -9.47 -5.25 41.64
N PHE A 492 -9.13 -3.97 41.40
CA PHE A 492 -9.96 -2.83 41.81
C PHE A 492 -10.66 -2.22 40.59
N MET A 493 -11.99 -2.33 40.57
CA MET A 493 -12.90 -1.67 39.64
C MET A 493 -14.27 -1.61 40.34
N GLN A 494 -15.03 -0.52 40.20
CA GLN A 494 -16.39 -0.47 40.76
C GLN A 494 -17.32 -1.35 39.91
N HIS A 495 -18.29 -2.02 40.54
CA HIS A 495 -19.19 -2.96 39.87
C HIS A 495 -20.08 -2.32 38.80
N GLU A 496 -20.33 -1.02 38.89
CA GLU A 496 -21.09 -0.26 37.91
C GLU A 496 -20.13 0.72 37.21
N GLN A 497 -20.14 0.73 35.87
CA GLN A 497 -19.29 1.58 35.05
C GLN A 497 -20.08 2.15 33.87
N LEU A 498 -19.85 3.39 33.47
CA LEU A 498 -20.43 3.90 32.21
C LEU A 498 -19.72 3.31 30.98
N TYR A 499 -18.42 3.03 31.10
CA TYR A 499 -17.57 2.44 30.08
C TYR A 499 -16.31 1.88 30.77
N ILE A 500 -15.65 0.90 30.16
CA ILE A 500 -14.35 0.37 30.66
C ILE A 500 -13.17 1.03 29.94
N CYS A 501 -12.02 1.13 30.60
CA CYS A 501 -10.82 1.73 30.02
C CYS A 501 -9.64 0.74 29.97
N PHE A 502 -8.92 0.71 28.85
CA PHE A 502 -7.75 -0.15 28.65
C PHE A 502 -6.51 0.65 28.25
N GLN A 503 -5.36 0.29 28.82
CA GLN A 503 -4.07 0.72 28.27
C GLN A 503 -3.66 -0.20 27.14
N ASP A 504 -2.92 0.32 26.15
CA ASP A 504 -2.34 -0.55 25.12
C ASP A 504 -1.36 -1.59 25.73
N PRO A 505 -1.62 -2.91 25.58
CA PRO A 505 -0.72 -3.95 26.07
C PRO A 505 0.65 -3.94 25.36
N VAL A 506 0.75 -3.48 24.11
CA VAL A 506 2.03 -3.38 23.39
C VAL A 506 2.94 -2.35 24.08
N HIS A 507 2.39 -1.19 24.43
CA HIS A 507 3.09 -0.19 25.24
C HIS A 507 3.35 -0.64 26.69
N ILE A 508 2.47 -1.42 27.33
CA ILE A 508 2.80 -2.05 28.63
C ILE A 508 4.02 -2.98 28.48
N CYS A 509 4.04 -3.86 27.49
CA CYS A 509 5.09 -4.85 27.33
C CYS A 509 6.44 -4.25 26.93
N THR A 510 6.46 -3.17 26.14
CA THR A 510 7.69 -2.40 25.90
C THR A 510 8.14 -1.62 27.14
N LYS A 511 7.22 -1.00 27.92
CA LYS A 511 7.53 -0.40 29.24
C LYS A 511 8.15 -1.44 30.19
N LEU A 512 7.62 -2.66 30.25
CA LEU A 512 8.13 -3.77 31.07
C LEU A 512 9.50 -4.29 30.61
N ARG A 513 9.75 -4.46 29.30
CA ARG A 513 11.08 -4.78 28.74
C ARG A 513 12.09 -3.70 29.13
N ASN A 514 11.76 -2.44 28.87
CA ASN A 514 12.64 -1.31 29.11
C ASN A 514 13.03 -1.16 30.59
N ARG A 515 12.21 -1.66 31.52
CA ARG A 515 12.55 -1.68 32.95
C ARG A 515 13.59 -2.76 33.31
N ILE A 516 13.57 -3.95 32.69
CA ILE A 516 14.67 -4.93 32.87
C ILE A 516 15.99 -4.37 32.33
N LEU A 517 15.93 -3.65 31.20
CA LEU A 517 17.09 -3.03 30.54
C LEU A 517 17.53 -1.69 31.17
N SER A 518 17.04 -1.37 32.38
CA SER A 518 17.26 -0.07 33.04
C SER A 518 18.39 -0.15 34.08
N GLU A 519 19.57 0.35 33.73
CA GLU A 519 20.72 0.47 34.65
C GLU A 519 20.42 1.30 35.91
N THR A 520 19.38 2.15 35.87
CA THR A 520 18.99 3.08 36.95
C THR A 520 17.87 2.58 37.87
N THR A 521 17.35 1.36 37.69
CA THR A 521 16.27 0.84 38.57
C THR A 521 16.43 -0.64 38.83
N HIS A 522 16.66 -1.02 40.09
CA HIS A 522 16.56 -2.41 40.52
C HIS A 522 15.09 -2.83 40.62
N LEU A 523 14.74 -3.95 40.00
CA LEU A 523 13.43 -4.60 40.14
C LEU A 523 13.54 -5.74 41.15
N LEU A 524 12.61 -5.78 42.11
CA LEU A 524 12.48 -6.87 43.08
C LEU A 524 11.11 -7.54 42.92
N LEU A 525 11.06 -8.87 43.05
CA LEU A 525 9.84 -9.66 43.13
C LEU A 525 9.96 -10.61 44.31
N GLY A 526 9.33 -10.25 45.43
CA GLY A 526 9.66 -10.85 46.73
C GLY A 526 11.09 -10.48 47.13
N ASP A 527 11.90 -11.48 47.44
CA ASP A 527 13.34 -11.39 47.70
C ASP A 527 14.20 -11.47 46.42
N GLN A 528 13.61 -11.81 45.26
CA GLN A 528 14.34 -12.07 44.03
C GLN A 528 14.66 -10.78 43.26
N LEU A 529 15.95 -10.57 42.96
CA LEU A 529 16.41 -9.50 42.07
C LEU A 529 16.17 -9.86 40.60
N ILE A 530 15.35 -9.07 39.91
CA ILE A 530 15.17 -9.14 38.46
C ILE A 530 16.25 -8.26 37.80
N ASN A 531 17.11 -8.88 37.00
CA ASN A 531 18.16 -8.21 36.24
C ASN A 531 18.40 -8.93 34.90
N ILE A 532 19.16 -8.30 34.00
CA ILE A 532 19.36 -8.75 32.63
C ILE A 532 20.41 -9.88 32.46
N GLU A 533 21.21 -10.19 33.48
CA GLU A 533 22.37 -11.08 33.36
C GLU A 533 22.03 -12.53 32.97
N PRO A 534 20.96 -13.17 33.46
CA PRO A 534 20.58 -14.51 33.00
C PRO A 534 20.29 -14.58 31.49
N LEU A 535 19.82 -13.49 30.86
CA LEU A 535 19.62 -13.41 29.42
C LEU A 535 20.92 -13.11 28.66
N ILE A 536 21.82 -12.29 29.22
CA ILE A 536 23.18 -12.09 28.67
C ILE A 536 23.97 -13.40 28.68
N TYR A 537 23.87 -14.15 29.79
CA TYR A 537 24.44 -15.48 29.93
C TYR A 537 23.83 -16.45 28.92
N MET A 538 22.50 -16.50 28.79
CA MET A 538 21.80 -17.33 27.81
C MET A 538 22.33 -17.10 26.38
N ILE A 539 22.30 -15.84 25.92
CA ILE A 539 22.71 -15.42 24.57
C ILE A 539 24.20 -15.72 24.29
N SER A 540 25.00 -16.00 25.31
CA SER A 540 26.45 -16.25 25.19
C SER A 540 26.87 -17.71 25.37
N ASN A 541 26.00 -18.58 25.92
CA ASN A 541 26.35 -19.95 26.31
C ASN A 541 25.44 -21.05 25.73
N TYR A 542 24.30 -20.68 25.13
CA TYR A 542 23.35 -21.60 24.51
C TYR A 542 23.25 -21.37 22.98
N SER A 543 22.62 -22.29 22.26
CA SER A 543 22.45 -22.13 20.82
C SER A 543 21.35 -21.12 20.52
N LYS A 544 21.58 -20.24 19.53
CA LYS A 544 20.53 -19.38 18.98
C LYS A 544 19.32 -20.19 18.47
N LEU A 545 19.51 -21.45 18.07
CA LEU A 545 18.40 -22.33 17.68
C LEU A 545 17.50 -22.69 18.88
N ASP A 546 18.04 -22.71 20.10
CA ASP A 546 17.27 -22.98 21.32
C ASP A 546 16.38 -21.78 21.66
N HIS A 547 16.96 -20.57 21.72
CA HIS A 547 16.32 -19.39 22.32
C HIS A 547 15.90 -18.28 21.35
N ALA A 548 16.29 -18.34 20.07
CA ALA A 548 16.10 -17.34 19.00
C ALA A 548 16.69 -15.92 19.21
N LEU A 549 16.87 -15.47 20.46
CA LEU A 549 17.40 -14.15 20.83
C LEU A 549 18.74 -13.81 20.15
N VAL A 550 18.94 -12.52 19.89
CA VAL A 550 20.23 -11.92 19.53
C VAL A 550 20.57 -10.74 20.44
N ARG A 551 21.84 -10.32 20.48
CA ARG A 551 22.32 -9.20 21.32
C ARG A 551 21.57 -7.87 21.08
N SER A 552 20.94 -7.66 19.93
CA SER A 552 20.09 -6.49 19.67
C SER A 552 18.72 -6.56 20.38
N ASP A 553 18.20 -7.73 20.72
CA ASP A 553 16.90 -7.83 21.40
C ASP A 553 16.96 -7.25 22.82
N ILE A 554 18.11 -7.36 23.48
CA ILE A 554 18.40 -6.78 24.81
C ILE A 554 19.02 -5.37 24.74
N ASN A 555 18.99 -4.70 23.57
CA ASN A 555 19.56 -3.35 23.42
C ASN A 555 18.58 -2.26 23.92
N PRO A 556 18.95 -1.43 24.93
CA PRO A 556 18.08 -0.39 25.47
C PRO A 556 17.87 0.82 24.55
N LYS A 557 18.65 0.98 23.47
CA LYS A 557 18.54 2.13 22.55
C LYS A 557 17.21 2.16 21.80
N ASP A 558 16.71 1.00 21.39
CA ASP A 558 15.38 0.88 20.81
C ASP A 558 14.37 0.56 21.92
N ARG A 559 13.61 1.58 22.31
CA ARG A 559 12.65 1.52 23.42
C ARG A 559 11.23 1.14 22.97
N GLN A 560 10.95 1.15 21.67
CA GLN A 560 9.64 0.81 21.10
C GLN A 560 9.61 -0.62 20.52
N ASN A 561 10.72 -1.38 20.63
CA ASN A 561 10.82 -2.73 20.09
C ASN A 561 9.94 -3.78 20.79
N TYR A 562 8.67 -3.85 20.39
CA TYR A 562 7.74 -4.89 20.84
C TYR A 562 8.19 -6.30 20.42
N SER A 563 8.75 -6.46 19.21
CA SER A 563 9.25 -7.76 18.74
C SER A 563 10.28 -8.36 19.71
N SER A 564 11.22 -7.55 20.20
CA SER A 564 12.18 -7.99 21.22
C SER A 564 11.53 -8.28 22.58
N ALA A 565 10.48 -7.56 22.98
CA ALA A 565 9.73 -7.87 24.22
C ALA A 565 9.03 -9.24 24.12
N ALA A 566 8.38 -9.52 22.99
CA ALA A 566 7.73 -10.81 22.71
C ALA A 566 8.74 -11.97 22.61
N LYS A 567 9.89 -11.77 21.96
CA LYS A 567 10.95 -12.78 21.90
C LYS A 567 11.53 -13.11 23.28
N ILE A 568 11.87 -12.09 24.08
CA ILE A 568 12.46 -12.26 25.41
C ILE A 568 11.50 -13.00 26.36
N SER A 569 10.19 -12.83 26.19
CA SER A 569 9.16 -13.53 26.98
C SER A 569 8.66 -14.84 26.35
N SER A 570 9.30 -15.33 25.28
CA SER A 570 8.90 -16.54 24.57
C SER A 570 9.07 -17.83 25.40
N ASN A 571 8.28 -18.87 25.06
CA ASN A 571 8.32 -20.19 25.72
C ASN A 571 9.74 -20.74 25.85
N ASN A 572 10.53 -20.63 24.79
CA ASN A 572 11.87 -21.18 24.73
C ASN A 572 12.81 -20.48 25.72
N VAL A 573 12.75 -19.15 25.82
CA VAL A 573 13.55 -18.37 26.77
C VAL A 573 13.12 -18.69 28.20
N VAL A 574 11.81 -18.73 28.47
CA VAL A 574 11.26 -19.09 29.79
C VAL A 574 11.73 -20.49 30.25
N ALA A 575 11.59 -21.51 29.41
CA ALA A 575 11.99 -22.89 29.71
C ALA A 575 13.53 -23.09 29.75
N LEU A 576 14.30 -22.16 29.19
CA LEU A 576 15.77 -22.20 29.26
C LEU A 576 16.31 -21.43 30.47
N LEU A 577 15.61 -20.38 30.94
CA LEU A 577 15.91 -19.72 32.21
C LEU A 577 15.79 -20.67 33.40
N GLU A 578 14.85 -21.63 33.40
CA GLU A 578 14.71 -22.67 34.44
C GLU A 578 15.99 -23.48 34.70
N LYS A 579 16.91 -23.52 33.72
CA LYS A 579 18.19 -24.26 33.79
C LYS A 579 19.38 -23.38 34.19
N ILE A 580 19.17 -22.07 34.35
CA ILE A 580 20.22 -21.09 34.65
C ILE A 580 20.12 -20.71 36.15
N PRO A 581 21.20 -20.85 36.94
CA PRO A 581 21.20 -20.44 38.35
C PRO A 581 20.81 -18.95 38.54
N ASN A 582 20.13 -18.65 39.64
CA ASN A 582 19.69 -17.30 40.03
C ASN A 582 18.76 -16.60 39.00
N SER A 583 18.11 -17.35 38.11
CA SER A 583 17.19 -16.82 37.09
C SER A 583 15.75 -16.58 37.58
N LEU A 584 15.37 -17.10 38.76
CA LEU A 584 13.97 -17.28 39.18
C LEU A 584 13.13 -16.00 39.09
N GLY A 585 13.65 -14.87 39.59
CA GLY A 585 12.98 -13.58 39.53
C GLY A 585 12.66 -13.12 38.11
N ILE A 586 13.65 -13.15 37.20
CA ILE A 586 13.43 -12.75 35.80
C ILE A 586 12.57 -13.77 35.04
N ASN A 587 12.65 -15.06 35.36
CA ASN A 587 11.78 -16.09 34.79
C ASN A 587 10.30 -15.78 35.11
N ILE A 588 9.97 -15.59 36.40
CA ILE A 588 8.61 -15.23 36.83
C ILE A 588 8.14 -13.92 36.18
N TYR A 589 8.99 -12.89 36.16
CA TYR A 589 8.68 -11.60 35.53
C TYR A 589 8.35 -11.76 34.03
N LEU A 590 9.12 -12.58 33.30
CA LEU A 590 8.89 -12.81 31.88
C LEU A 590 7.68 -13.70 31.60
N GLN A 591 7.31 -14.61 32.50
CA GLN A 591 6.03 -15.32 32.44
C GLN A 591 4.84 -14.35 32.62
N VAL A 592 4.95 -13.35 33.50
CA VAL A 592 3.93 -12.28 33.65
C VAL A 592 3.86 -11.42 32.39
N CYS A 593 5.01 -10.96 31.86
CA CYS A 593 5.05 -10.24 30.58
C CYS A 593 4.38 -11.04 29.46
N LYS A 594 4.70 -12.33 29.32
CA LYS A 594 4.10 -13.22 28.30
C LYS A 594 2.57 -13.32 28.44
N ARG A 595 2.07 -13.48 29.67
CA ARG A 595 0.61 -13.51 29.96
C ARG A 595 -0.08 -12.16 29.75
N SER A 596 0.68 -11.09 29.54
CA SER A 596 0.16 -9.75 29.18
C SER A 596 0.18 -9.50 27.66
N MET A 597 0.62 -10.47 26.86
CA MET A 597 0.71 -10.41 25.38
C MET A 597 -0.19 -11.45 24.68
N ALA A 598 -1.03 -12.16 25.44
CA ALA A 598 -1.84 -13.28 24.98
C ALA A 598 -3.26 -13.19 25.56
#